data_AF-A0A2Z3R9D6-F1
#
_entry.id   AF-A0A2Z3R9D6-F1
#
_cell.length_a   1.000
_cell.length_b   1.000
_cell.length_c   1.000
_cell.angle_alpha   90.00
_cell.angle_beta   90.00
_cell.angle_gamma   90.00
#
_symmetry.space_group_name_H-M   'P 1'
#
loop_
_entity.id
_entity.type
_entity.pdbx_description
1 polymer ?
#
loop_
_entity_poly.entity_id
_entity_poly.type
_entity_poly.pdbx_seq_one_letter_code
_entity_poly.pdbx_strand_id
1 'polypeptide(L)'
;MSAGRVQRLRLVMLAAVLVPILAHADRGMRLRVEVALLAHETHQAVRGPVSARLLARIHSDLGVLGFEARSYCARAGCDVGPIKARIRVARKALRRKAMPAVWSEMRALRRRFPVDLRGILPLRPRGHRWREGRFLYTHLCATCHAAAGPGSPVPDLFTLAHQEKPADLIVEILAGVRGTRAVGYANPLSGRQVAGLADYLTAPTGMPATSRGSGEAAAGH
;
A
#
# COMPACT_ATOMS: atom_id res chain seq x y z
N MET A 1 -48.53 -0.81 16.69
CA MET A 1 -47.35 -0.86 15.78
C MET A 1 -46.15 -1.31 16.60
N SER A 2 -45.61 -2.50 16.31
CA SER A 2 -44.67 -3.20 17.22
C SER A 2 -43.26 -2.61 17.19
N ALA A 3 -42.69 -2.39 18.38
CA ALA A 3 -41.37 -1.79 18.62
C ALA A 3 -40.21 -2.44 17.83
N GLY A 4 -40.34 -3.73 17.48
CA GLY A 4 -39.34 -4.46 16.70
C GLY A 4 -39.19 -3.99 15.25
N ARG A 5 -40.20 -3.33 14.66
CA ARG A 5 -40.14 -2.85 13.27
C ARG A 5 -39.38 -1.52 13.15
N VAL A 6 -39.43 -0.69 14.18
CA VAL A 6 -38.70 0.60 14.26
C VAL A 6 -37.21 0.38 14.49
N GLN A 7 -36.85 -0.65 15.27
CA GLN A 7 -35.44 -0.97 15.57
C GLN A 7 -34.69 -1.58 14.38
N ARG A 8 -35.37 -2.40 13.55
CA ARG A 8 -34.81 -2.90 12.28
C ARG A 8 -34.59 -1.80 11.25
N LEU A 9 -35.50 -0.82 11.15
CA LEU A 9 -35.34 0.34 10.25
C LEU A 9 -34.15 1.23 10.65
N ARG A 10 -33.93 1.45 11.96
CA ARG A 10 -32.78 2.22 12.47
C ARG A 10 -31.45 1.53 12.18
N LEU A 11 -31.38 0.20 12.28
CA LEU A 11 -30.17 -0.57 11.96
C LEU A 11 -29.81 -0.51 10.46
N VAL A 12 -30.81 -0.61 9.59
CA VAL A 12 -30.62 -0.54 8.12
C VAL A 12 -30.21 0.87 7.67
N MET A 13 -30.78 1.92 8.27
CA MET A 13 -30.38 3.31 8.02
C MET A 13 -28.93 3.59 8.48
N LEU A 14 -28.50 3.10 9.65
CA LEU A 14 -27.11 3.25 10.10
C LEU A 14 -26.12 2.57 9.16
N ALA A 15 -26.45 1.36 8.70
CA ALA A 15 -25.62 0.63 7.72
C ALA A 15 -25.53 1.36 6.37
N ALA A 16 -26.63 1.97 5.90
CA ALA A 16 -26.67 2.71 4.64
C ALA A 16 -25.83 4.01 4.66
N VAL A 17 -25.58 4.60 5.83
CA VAL A 17 -24.76 5.80 5.98
C VAL A 17 -23.28 5.47 6.23
N LEU A 18 -22.96 4.40 6.96
CA LEU A 18 -21.58 4.02 7.31
C LEU A 18 -20.79 3.39 6.15
N VAL A 19 -21.43 2.57 5.30
CA VAL A 19 -20.80 1.93 4.15
C VAL A 19 -20.24 2.94 3.12
N PRO A 20 -20.97 3.99 2.70
CA PRO A 20 -20.43 4.99 1.78
C PRO A 20 -19.32 5.86 2.38
N ILE A 21 -19.25 6.02 3.71
CA ILE A 21 -18.18 6.78 4.41
C ILE A 21 -16.87 5.97 4.43
N LEU A 22 -16.94 4.68 4.72
CA LEU A 22 -15.77 3.79 4.69
C LEU A 22 -15.23 3.61 3.26
N ALA A 23 -16.12 3.52 2.26
CA ALA A 23 -15.73 3.53 0.84
C ALA A 23 -15.25 4.91 0.33
N HIS A 24 -15.50 5.99 1.08
CA HIS A 24 -15.05 7.36 0.76
C HIS A 24 -13.59 7.60 1.15
N ALA A 25 -13.19 7.12 2.33
CA ALA A 25 -11.80 7.22 2.81
C ALA A 25 -10.82 6.45 1.90
N ASP A 26 -11.26 5.29 1.41
CA ASP A 26 -10.47 4.34 0.63
C ASP A 26 -10.02 4.90 -0.74
N ARG A 27 -10.88 5.67 -1.43
CA ARG A 27 -10.56 6.16 -2.79
C ARG A 27 -9.78 7.47 -2.85
N GLY A 28 -9.81 8.28 -1.79
CA GLY A 28 -8.92 9.44 -1.66
C GLY A 28 -7.48 9.01 -1.37
N MET A 29 -7.32 7.93 -0.61
CA MET A 29 -6.05 7.28 -0.32
C MET A 29 -5.41 6.73 -1.61
N ARG A 30 -6.20 6.13 -2.50
CA ARG A 30 -5.70 5.51 -3.73
C ARG A 30 -4.84 6.45 -4.59
N LEU A 31 -5.33 7.65 -4.93
CA LEU A 31 -4.54 8.60 -5.72
C LEU A 31 -3.20 8.93 -5.01
N ARG A 32 -3.24 9.16 -3.70
CA ARG A 32 -2.05 9.52 -2.90
C ARG A 32 -1.03 8.39 -2.91
N VAL A 33 -1.49 7.15 -2.70
CA VAL A 33 -0.65 5.94 -2.72
C VAL A 33 -0.04 5.72 -4.12
N GLU A 34 -0.83 5.80 -5.19
CA GLU A 34 -0.32 5.62 -6.55
C GLU A 34 0.71 6.69 -6.94
N VAL A 35 0.47 7.96 -6.57
CA VAL A 35 1.44 9.03 -6.78
C VAL A 35 2.71 8.79 -5.96
N ALA A 36 2.57 8.40 -4.70
CA ALA A 36 3.71 8.14 -3.84
C ALA A 36 4.58 6.99 -4.36
N LEU A 37 3.94 5.92 -4.83
CA LEU A 37 4.67 4.81 -5.41
C LEU A 37 5.32 5.16 -6.76
N LEU A 38 4.59 5.81 -7.67
CA LEU A 38 5.19 6.24 -8.93
C LEU A 38 6.39 7.16 -8.70
N ALA A 39 6.35 8.02 -7.68
CA ALA A 39 7.49 8.86 -7.31
C ALA A 39 8.66 8.04 -6.76
N HIS A 40 8.39 6.94 -6.05
CA HIS A 40 9.39 5.99 -5.58
C HIS A 40 10.03 5.20 -6.72
N GLU A 41 9.22 4.56 -7.56
CA GLU A 41 9.69 3.76 -8.70
C GLU A 41 10.47 4.59 -9.73
N THR A 42 10.02 5.82 -9.98
CA THR A 42 10.76 6.74 -10.88
C THR A 42 12.05 7.24 -10.25
N HIS A 43 12.13 7.35 -8.92
CA HIS A 43 13.40 7.65 -8.24
C HIS A 43 14.36 6.46 -8.30
N GLN A 44 13.89 5.23 -8.11
CA GLN A 44 14.70 4.02 -8.31
C GLN A 44 15.25 3.96 -9.74
N ALA A 45 14.39 4.23 -10.73
CA ALA A 45 14.78 4.26 -12.15
C ALA A 45 15.79 5.35 -12.50
N VAL A 46 15.90 6.42 -11.70
CA VAL A 46 16.94 7.45 -11.87
C VAL A 46 18.28 7.02 -11.27
N ARG A 47 18.27 6.20 -10.21
CA ARG A 47 19.47 5.85 -9.44
C ARG A 47 20.18 4.58 -9.90
N GLY A 48 19.53 3.75 -10.70
CA GLY A 48 20.03 2.42 -11.02
C GLY A 48 19.54 1.89 -12.37
N PRO A 49 19.93 0.66 -12.70
CA PRO A 49 19.50 0.02 -13.93
C PRO A 49 17.98 -0.11 -13.99
N VAL A 50 17.40 0.30 -15.12
CA VAL A 50 15.94 0.22 -15.35
C VAL A 50 15.63 -1.08 -16.05
N SER A 51 14.97 -2.01 -15.35
CA SER A 51 14.47 -3.23 -15.97
C SER A 51 13.27 -2.94 -16.89
N ALA A 52 13.08 -3.76 -17.93
CA ALA A 52 11.91 -3.67 -18.81
C ALA A 52 10.59 -3.79 -18.02
N ARG A 53 10.57 -4.62 -16.97
CA ARG A 53 9.43 -4.79 -16.06
C ARG A 53 9.10 -3.51 -15.29
N LEU A 54 10.12 -2.85 -14.73
CA LEU A 54 9.93 -1.56 -14.02
C LEU A 54 9.41 -0.49 -15.00
N LEU A 55 9.98 -0.40 -16.19
CA LEU A 55 9.55 0.55 -17.21
C LEU A 55 8.09 0.32 -17.65
N ALA A 56 7.70 -0.93 -17.87
CA ALA A 56 6.34 -1.31 -18.23
C ALA A 56 5.34 -0.95 -17.12
N ARG A 57 5.73 -1.14 -15.86
CA ARG A 57 4.92 -0.76 -14.70
C ARG A 57 4.73 0.76 -14.62
N ILE A 58 5.81 1.54 -14.67
CA ILE A 58 5.75 3.01 -14.69
C ILE A 58 4.85 3.51 -15.83
N HIS A 59 4.94 2.89 -17.01
CA HIS A 59 4.09 3.21 -18.15
C HIS A 59 2.60 2.93 -17.86
N SER A 60 2.30 1.74 -17.34
CA SER A 60 0.94 1.31 -16.96
C SER A 60 0.34 2.24 -15.90
N ASP A 61 1.09 2.53 -14.84
CA ASP A 61 0.63 3.31 -13.69
C ASP A 61 0.41 4.77 -14.07
N LEU A 62 1.29 5.36 -14.89
CA LEU A 62 1.02 6.67 -15.50
C LEU A 62 -0.24 6.66 -16.36
N GLY A 63 -0.58 5.53 -17.00
CA GLY A 63 -1.82 5.28 -17.74
C GLY A 63 -3.07 5.42 -16.85
N VAL A 64 -3.05 4.72 -15.72
CA VAL A 64 -4.16 4.67 -14.74
C VAL A 64 -4.29 5.96 -13.92
N LEU A 65 -3.18 6.64 -13.62
CA LEU A 65 -3.14 7.80 -12.74
C LEU A 65 -4.10 8.94 -13.15
N GLY A 66 -4.33 9.11 -14.46
CA GLY A 66 -5.28 10.11 -14.97
C GLY A 66 -6.73 9.80 -14.64
N PHE A 67 -7.10 8.52 -14.51
CA PHE A 67 -8.41 8.08 -14.04
C PHE A 67 -8.55 8.33 -12.54
N GLU A 68 -7.54 7.96 -11.74
CA GLU A 68 -7.54 8.21 -10.30
C GLU A 68 -7.62 9.70 -9.97
N ALA A 69 -6.92 10.56 -10.73
CA ALA A 69 -6.99 12.01 -10.58
C ALA A 69 -8.41 12.56 -10.84
N ARG A 70 -9.10 12.06 -11.87
CA ARG A 70 -10.48 12.46 -12.16
C ARG A 70 -11.42 12.01 -11.04
N SER A 71 -11.32 10.75 -10.65
CA SER A 71 -12.12 10.17 -9.56
C SER A 71 -11.93 10.93 -8.24
N TYR A 72 -10.70 11.32 -7.93
CA TYR A 72 -10.40 12.15 -6.77
C TYR A 72 -11.05 13.53 -6.87
N CYS A 73 -10.82 14.27 -7.96
CA CYS A 73 -11.30 15.65 -8.08
C CYS A 73 -12.82 15.77 -8.22
N ALA A 74 -13.49 14.80 -8.84
CA ALA A 74 -14.94 14.74 -8.88
C ALA A 74 -15.56 14.71 -7.47
N ARG A 75 -14.86 14.16 -6.47
CA ARG A 75 -15.31 14.11 -5.07
C ARG A 75 -14.81 15.29 -4.24
N ALA A 76 -13.56 15.67 -4.44
CA ALA A 76 -12.92 16.75 -3.68
C ALA A 76 -13.32 18.16 -4.16
N GLY A 77 -14.11 18.27 -5.24
CA GLY A 77 -14.48 19.55 -5.83
C GLY A 77 -13.28 20.32 -6.39
N CYS A 78 -12.25 19.62 -6.89
CA CYS A 78 -11.05 20.26 -7.43
C CYS A 78 -10.98 20.26 -8.96
N ASP A 79 -10.17 21.16 -9.50
CA ASP A 79 -9.78 21.12 -10.90
C ASP A 79 -8.72 20.03 -11.15
N VAL A 80 -9.06 19.08 -12.01
CA VAL A 80 -8.18 17.98 -12.44
C VAL A 80 -7.15 18.41 -13.50
N GLY A 81 -7.35 19.55 -14.16
CA GLY A 81 -6.52 20.09 -15.24
C GLY A 81 -5.02 20.13 -14.90
N PRO A 82 -4.60 20.78 -13.80
CA PRO A 82 -3.21 20.84 -13.38
C PRO A 82 -2.57 19.46 -13.13
N ILE A 83 -3.34 18.51 -12.61
CA ILE A 83 -2.87 17.14 -12.36
C ILE A 83 -2.64 16.43 -13.70
N LYS A 84 -3.62 16.50 -14.61
CA LYS A 84 -3.52 15.90 -15.96
C LYS A 84 -2.39 16.50 -16.79
N ALA A 85 -2.12 17.80 -16.65
CA ALA A 85 -1.01 18.46 -17.34
C ALA A 85 0.34 17.85 -16.92
N ARG A 86 0.57 17.68 -15.61
CA ARG A 86 1.78 17.04 -15.08
C ARG A 86 1.92 15.57 -15.54
N ILE A 87 0.83 14.80 -15.50
CA ILE A 87 0.82 13.42 -16.02
C ILE A 87 1.17 13.39 -17.52
N ARG A 88 0.68 14.35 -18.31
CA ARG A 88 1.00 14.45 -19.74
C ARG A 88 2.49 14.75 -19.98
N VAL A 89 3.07 15.66 -19.20
CA VAL A 89 4.51 15.96 -19.23
C VAL A 89 5.32 14.71 -18.87
N ALA A 90 4.95 14.02 -17.79
CA ALA A 90 5.60 12.77 -17.38
C ALA A 90 5.54 11.69 -18.47
N ARG A 91 4.37 11.47 -19.10
CA ARG A 91 4.23 10.52 -20.22
C ARG A 91 5.09 10.92 -21.43
N LYS A 92 5.21 12.21 -21.75
CA LYS A 92 6.08 12.71 -22.83
C LYS A 92 7.55 12.48 -22.50
N ALA A 93 7.96 12.73 -21.26
CA ALA A 93 9.31 12.46 -20.77
C ALA A 93 9.63 10.96 -20.81
N LEU A 94 8.67 10.11 -20.40
CA LEU A 94 8.81 8.65 -20.46
C LEU A 94 9.07 8.15 -21.88
N ARG A 95 8.31 8.62 -22.88
CA ARG A 95 8.55 8.29 -24.29
C ARG A 95 9.93 8.70 -24.79
N ARG A 96 10.48 9.78 -24.22
CA ARG A 96 11.83 10.28 -24.51
C ARG A 96 12.92 9.63 -23.65
N LYS A 97 12.57 8.61 -22.85
CA LYS A 97 13.45 7.93 -21.89
C LYS A 97 14.10 8.90 -20.86
N ALA A 98 13.48 10.04 -20.59
CA ALA A 98 14.00 11.07 -19.70
C ALA A 98 13.52 10.85 -18.25
N MET A 99 14.01 9.80 -17.57
CA MET A 99 13.55 9.43 -16.22
C MET A 99 13.69 10.55 -15.17
N PRO A 100 14.75 11.38 -15.16
CA PRO A 100 14.81 12.50 -14.23
C PRO A 100 13.62 13.47 -14.36
N ALA A 101 13.13 13.69 -15.58
CA ALA A 101 11.95 14.52 -15.81
C ALA A 101 10.65 13.82 -15.37
N VAL A 102 10.53 12.51 -15.58
CA VAL A 102 9.38 11.74 -15.05
C VAL A 102 9.35 11.81 -13.53
N TRP A 103 10.49 11.57 -12.87
CA TRP A 103 10.63 11.65 -11.42
C TRP A 103 10.31 13.05 -10.89
N SER A 104 10.79 14.10 -11.55
CA SER A 104 10.48 15.49 -11.15
C SER A 104 8.98 15.75 -11.10
N GLU A 105 8.24 15.29 -12.11
CA GLU A 105 6.78 15.43 -12.15
C GLU A 105 6.07 14.61 -11.08
N MET A 106 6.48 13.36 -10.86
CA MET A 106 5.88 12.49 -9.83
C MET A 106 6.19 12.99 -8.42
N ARG A 107 7.41 13.45 -8.17
CA ARG A 107 7.83 14.05 -6.89
C ARG A 107 6.99 15.28 -6.56
N ALA A 108 6.71 16.12 -7.54
CA ALA A 108 5.90 17.32 -7.33
C ALA A 108 4.40 16.98 -7.13
N LEU A 109 3.86 15.94 -7.79
CA LEU A 109 2.55 15.40 -7.44
C LEU A 109 2.55 14.82 -6.01
N ARG A 110 3.59 14.08 -5.60
CA ARG A 110 3.69 13.51 -4.24
C ARG A 110 3.65 14.58 -3.15
N ARG A 111 4.29 15.73 -3.39
CA ARG A 111 4.21 16.88 -2.47
C ARG A 111 2.79 17.45 -2.34
N ARG A 112 2.02 17.44 -3.43
CA ARG A 112 0.63 17.93 -3.45
C ARG A 112 -0.36 16.93 -2.86
N PHE A 113 -0.08 15.64 -2.98
CA PHE A 113 -0.94 14.54 -2.55
C PHE A 113 -0.19 13.62 -1.56
N PRO A 114 0.18 14.13 -0.37
CA PRO A 114 0.92 13.32 0.60
C PRO A 114 0.07 12.15 1.12
N VAL A 115 0.70 11.00 1.32
CA VAL A 115 0.10 9.88 2.06
C VAL A 115 0.19 10.19 3.55
N ASP A 116 -0.93 10.09 4.26
CA ASP A 116 -0.95 10.25 5.71
C ASP A 116 -0.48 8.95 6.38
N LEU A 117 0.72 8.99 6.95
CA LEU A 117 1.33 7.86 7.63
C LEU A 117 1.24 7.99 9.16
N ARG A 118 0.50 9.00 9.66
CA ARG A 118 0.24 9.15 11.09
C ARG A 118 -0.52 7.93 11.59
N GLY A 119 -0.05 7.36 12.70
CA GLY A 119 -0.61 6.13 13.27
C GLY A 119 -0.09 4.84 12.64
N ILE A 120 0.68 4.91 11.56
CA ILE A 120 1.46 3.76 11.03
C ILE A 120 2.90 3.87 11.52
N LEU A 121 3.52 5.05 11.35
CA LEU A 121 4.86 5.36 11.84
C LEU A 121 4.84 5.91 13.29
N PRO A 122 5.92 5.71 14.07
CA PRO A 122 7.12 4.94 13.74
C PRO A 122 6.90 3.42 13.81
N LEU A 123 7.75 2.68 13.12
CA LEU A 123 7.81 1.22 13.23
C LEU A 123 8.40 0.80 14.58
N ARG A 124 7.90 -0.31 15.12
CA ARG A 124 8.23 -0.90 16.41
C ARG A 124 8.37 -2.41 16.20
N PRO A 125 9.55 -2.91 15.83
CA PRO A 125 9.73 -4.30 15.37
C PRO A 125 9.64 -5.38 16.47
N ARG A 126 8.80 -5.19 17.50
CA ARG A 126 8.59 -6.09 18.65
C ARG A 126 7.17 -5.94 19.23
N GLY A 127 6.75 -6.90 20.07
CA GLY A 127 5.50 -6.83 20.83
C GLY A 127 4.26 -7.35 20.08
N HIS A 128 3.07 -6.96 20.54
CA HIS A 128 1.80 -7.47 19.99
C HIS A 128 1.63 -7.16 18.50
N ARG A 129 1.90 -5.91 18.10
CA ARG A 129 1.77 -5.44 16.71
C ARG A 129 2.70 -6.22 15.76
N TRP A 130 3.90 -6.56 16.21
CA TRP A 130 4.82 -7.44 15.47
C TRP A 130 4.28 -8.87 15.31
N ARG A 131 3.68 -9.47 16.35
CA ARG A 131 3.08 -10.82 16.27
C ARG A 131 1.92 -10.86 15.28
N GLU A 132 1.10 -9.81 15.27
CA GLU A 132 0.05 -9.64 14.26
C GLU A 132 0.64 -9.54 12.85
N GLY A 133 1.72 -8.76 12.67
CA GLY A 133 2.47 -8.71 11.41
C GLY A 133 2.99 -10.06 10.94
N ARG A 134 3.56 -10.86 11.85
CA ARG A 134 4.00 -12.23 11.55
C ARG A 134 2.84 -13.09 11.07
N PHE A 135 1.71 -13.05 11.77
CA PHE A 135 0.51 -13.78 11.37
C PHE A 135 0.05 -13.36 9.96
N LEU A 136 -0.04 -12.06 9.68
CA LEU A 136 -0.42 -11.55 8.36
C LEU A 136 0.54 -12.01 7.27
N TYR A 137 1.86 -11.90 7.50
CA TYR A 137 2.85 -12.36 6.52
C TYR A 137 2.68 -13.84 6.22
N THR A 138 2.61 -14.69 7.25
CA THR A 138 2.49 -16.15 7.07
C THR A 138 1.25 -16.55 6.27
N HIS A 139 0.12 -15.86 6.48
CA HIS A 139 -1.15 -16.26 5.88
C HIS A 139 -1.47 -15.56 4.56
N LEU A 140 -0.92 -14.37 4.31
CA LEU A 140 -1.30 -13.53 3.15
C LEU A 140 -0.16 -13.26 2.17
N CYS A 141 1.10 -13.33 2.63
CA CYS A 141 2.25 -12.88 1.83
C CYS A 141 3.24 -14.01 1.51
N ALA A 142 3.47 -14.91 2.47
CA ALA A 142 4.50 -15.94 2.40
C ALA A 142 4.32 -16.89 1.21
N THR A 143 3.08 -17.14 0.78
CA THR A 143 2.76 -17.99 -0.37
C THR A 143 3.45 -17.54 -1.65
N CYS A 144 3.59 -16.23 -1.86
CA CYS A 144 4.29 -15.67 -3.02
C CYS A 144 5.74 -15.27 -2.69
N HIS A 145 6.01 -14.81 -1.47
CA HIS A 145 7.24 -14.12 -1.14
C HIS A 145 8.28 -14.96 -0.39
N ALA A 146 7.91 -16.07 0.29
CA ALA A 146 8.85 -16.80 1.16
C ALA A 146 9.94 -17.58 0.39
N ALA A 147 9.64 -18.00 -0.84
CA ALA A 147 10.59 -18.70 -1.71
C ALA A 147 11.21 -17.79 -2.79
N ALA A 148 11.09 -16.47 -2.63
CA ALA A 148 11.61 -15.53 -3.60
C ALA A 148 13.15 -15.52 -3.57
N GLY A 149 13.77 -16.00 -4.65
CA GLY A 149 15.22 -15.96 -4.86
C GLY A 149 15.64 -14.97 -5.96
N PRO A 150 16.95 -14.86 -6.23
CA PRO A 150 17.47 -14.08 -7.35
C PRO A 150 16.78 -14.47 -8.67
N GLY A 151 16.25 -13.47 -9.39
CA GLY A 151 15.51 -13.69 -10.64
C GLY A 151 14.01 -13.98 -10.50
N SER A 152 13.49 -14.13 -9.28
CA SER A 152 12.05 -14.25 -9.04
C SER A 152 11.30 -12.97 -9.48
N PRO A 153 10.14 -13.07 -10.16
CA PRO A 153 9.30 -11.91 -10.48
C PRO A 153 8.63 -11.29 -9.25
N VAL A 154 8.68 -11.98 -8.11
CA VAL A 154 8.19 -11.56 -6.79
C VAL A 154 9.39 -11.40 -5.86
N PRO A 155 9.62 -10.24 -5.23
CA PRO A 155 10.79 -10.02 -4.38
C PRO A 155 10.66 -10.71 -3.04
N ASP A 156 11.79 -10.99 -2.38
CA ASP A 156 11.78 -11.30 -0.95
C ASP A 156 11.45 -10.04 -0.14
N LEU A 157 10.37 -10.10 0.66
CA LEU A 157 9.87 -8.92 1.37
C LEU A 157 10.78 -8.48 2.51
N PHE A 158 11.54 -9.39 3.12
CA PHE A 158 12.47 -9.01 4.18
C PHE A 158 13.65 -8.25 3.60
N THR A 159 14.24 -8.74 2.51
CA THR A 159 15.30 -8.06 1.77
C THR A 159 14.85 -6.67 1.33
N LEU A 160 13.67 -6.58 0.72
CA LEU A 160 13.07 -5.30 0.30
C LEU A 160 12.90 -4.33 1.48
N ALA A 161 12.34 -4.81 2.60
CA ALA A 161 12.10 -3.98 3.79
C ALA A 161 13.38 -3.42 4.43
N HIS A 162 14.52 -4.07 4.25
CA HIS A 162 15.81 -3.60 4.75
C HIS A 162 16.56 -2.68 3.77
N GLN A 163 16.15 -2.68 2.49
CA GLN A 163 16.71 -1.79 1.45
C GLN A 163 15.92 -0.48 1.33
N GLU A 164 14.66 -0.49 1.76
CA GLU A 164 13.73 0.62 1.60
C GLU A 164 13.64 1.53 2.81
N LYS A 165 13.27 2.79 2.57
CA LYS A 165 12.88 3.68 3.67
C LYS A 165 11.54 3.20 4.26
N PRO A 166 11.32 3.31 5.58
CA PRO A 166 10.07 2.88 6.20
C PRO A 166 8.80 3.46 5.53
N ALA A 167 8.84 4.72 5.12
CA ALA A 167 7.71 5.36 4.45
C ALA A 167 7.43 4.78 3.05
N ASP A 168 8.48 4.46 2.28
CA ASP A 168 8.33 3.90 0.94
C ASP A 168 7.88 2.43 1.02
N LEU A 169 8.40 1.65 1.99
CA LEU A 169 7.89 0.30 2.32
C LEU A 169 6.39 0.31 2.66
N ILE A 170 5.94 1.25 3.51
CA ILE A 170 4.52 1.34 3.87
C ILE A 170 3.67 1.67 2.64
N VAL A 171 4.13 2.56 1.76
CA VAL A 171 3.43 2.88 0.51
C VAL A 171 3.30 1.65 -0.39
N GLU A 172 4.34 0.82 -0.47
CA GLU A 172 4.28 -0.45 -1.21
C GLU A 172 3.28 -1.43 -0.61
N ILE A 173 3.27 -1.59 0.72
CA ILE A 173 2.27 -2.42 1.40
C ILE A 173 0.86 -1.88 1.15
N LEU A 174 0.65 -0.57 1.31
CA LEU A 174 -0.64 0.10 1.07
C LEU A 174 -1.13 -0.08 -0.37
N ALA A 175 -0.21 -0.06 -1.34
CA ALA A 175 -0.53 -0.31 -2.74
C ALA A 175 -0.99 -1.75 -3.01
N GLY A 176 -0.55 -2.71 -2.18
CA GLY A 176 -0.97 -4.11 -2.24
C GLY A 176 -0.51 -4.84 -3.51
N VAL A 177 -1.17 -5.96 -3.80
CA VAL A 177 -0.89 -6.77 -5.01
C VAL A 177 -1.51 -6.11 -6.23
N ARG A 178 -0.68 -5.77 -7.23
CA ARG A 178 -1.14 -5.28 -8.54
C ARG A 178 -1.20 -6.44 -9.53
N GLY A 179 -2.27 -6.57 -10.33
CA GLY A 179 -2.25 -7.58 -11.38
C GLY A 179 -3.50 -7.76 -12.24
N THR A 180 -4.72 -7.79 -11.69
CA THR A 180 -5.97 -7.89 -12.49
C THR A 180 -7.14 -7.34 -11.67
N ARG A 181 -8.31 -7.11 -12.30
CA ARG A 181 -9.55 -6.70 -11.59
C ARG A 181 -9.93 -7.63 -10.43
N ALA A 182 -9.57 -8.91 -10.49
CA ALA A 182 -9.91 -9.93 -9.49
C ALA A 182 -9.13 -9.81 -8.16
N VAL A 183 -7.94 -9.21 -8.18
CA VAL A 183 -7.06 -8.96 -7.01
C VAL A 183 -6.80 -7.46 -6.82
N GLY A 184 -7.63 -6.62 -7.44
CA GLY A 184 -7.34 -5.20 -7.64
C GLY A 184 -7.45 -4.33 -6.39
N TYR A 185 -6.32 -3.71 -6.02
CA TYR A 185 -6.13 -2.39 -5.38
C TYR A 185 -6.86 -2.02 -4.08
N ALA A 186 -7.80 -2.81 -3.59
CA ALA A 186 -8.33 -2.65 -2.24
C ALA A 186 -7.44 -3.45 -1.29
N ASN A 187 -6.49 -2.78 -0.65
CA ASN A 187 -5.71 -3.42 0.41
C ASN A 187 -6.67 -3.74 1.58
N PRO A 188 -6.90 -5.02 1.91
CA PRO A 188 -7.82 -5.40 2.98
C PRO A 188 -7.26 -5.08 4.38
N LEU A 189 -5.98 -4.69 4.46
CA LEU A 189 -5.31 -4.40 5.72
C LEU A 189 -5.65 -2.99 6.21
N SER A 190 -6.08 -2.89 7.46
CA SER A 190 -6.15 -1.62 8.17
C SER A 190 -4.76 -1.00 8.37
N GLY A 191 -4.68 0.31 8.62
CA GLY A 191 -3.41 0.98 8.92
C GLY A 191 -2.64 0.36 10.09
N ARG A 192 -3.33 -0.20 11.10
CA ARG A 192 -2.69 -0.94 12.20
C ARG A 192 -2.06 -2.26 11.74
N GLN A 193 -2.76 -2.99 10.87
CA GLN A 193 -2.26 -4.23 10.28
C GLN A 193 -1.09 -3.97 9.34
N VAL A 194 -1.13 -2.89 8.55
CA VAL A 194 0.00 -2.42 7.75
C VAL A 194 1.20 -2.08 8.64
N ALA A 195 0.98 -1.39 9.75
CA ALA A 195 2.04 -1.10 10.72
C ALA A 195 2.65 -2.38 11.32
N GLY A 196 1.81 -3.36 11.70
CA GLY A 196 2.27 -4.65 12.19
C GLY A 196 3.07 -5.44 11.17
N LEU A 197 2.60 -5.49 9.92
CA LEU A 197 3.32 -6.14 8.84
C LEU A 197 4.68 -5.46 8.60
N ALA A 198 4.73 -4.13 8.56
CA ALA A 198 5.98 -3.40 8.42
C ALA A 198 6.93 -3.61 9.62
N ASP A 199 6.41 -3.65 10.85
CA ASP A 199 7.20 -4.00 12.04
C ASP A 199 7.82 -5.39 11.92
N TYR A 200 7.06 -6.35 11.40
CA TYR A 200 7.53 -7.72 11.21
C TYR A 200 8.62 -7.81 10.15
N LEU A 201 8.42 -7.18 8.98
CA LEU A 201 9.35 -7.22 7.85
C LEU A 201 10.66 -6.47 8.13
N THR A 202 10.62 -5.43 8.95
CA THR A 202 11.79 -4.61 9.33
C THR A 202 12.48 -5.08 10.61
N ALA A 203 12.02 -6.20 11.20
CA ALA A 203 12.66 -6.74 12.38
C ALA A 203 14.07 -7.26 12.05
N PRO A 204 15.08 -6.99 12.91
CA PRO A 204 16.42 -7.53 12.72
C PRO A 204 16.38 -9.06 12.57
N THR A 205 17.03 -9.58 11.54
CA THR A 205 17.19 -11.02 11.32
C THR A 205 17.94 -11.62 12.52
N GLY A 206 17.30 -12.55 13.22
CA GLY A 206 17.83 -13.16 14.45
C GLY A 206 16.93 -13.07 15.69
N MET A 207 15.73 -12.47 15.61
CA MET A 207 14.76 -12.61 16.72
C MET A 207 14.24 -14.05 16.80
N PRO A 208 14.46 -14.76 17.92
CA PRO A 208 13.99 -16.13 18.04
C PRO A 208 12.46 -16.15 18.08
N ALA A 209 11.88 -17.08 17.32
CA ALA A 209 10.45 -17.38 17.31
C ALA A 209 9.94 -17.97 18.65
N THR A 210 10.73 -17.91 19.72
CA THR A 210 10.50 -18.62 20.98
C THR A 210 9.99 -17.67 22.07
N SER A 211 8.70 -17.34 21.97
CA SER A 211 7.81 -17.56 23.12
C SER A 211 6.83 -18.65 22.69
N ARG A 212 7.37 -19.87 22.50
CA ARG A 212 6.55 -21.08 22.57
C ARG A 212 5.99 -21.13 23.98
N GLY A 213 4.69 -21.40 24.10
CA GLY A 213 4.00 -21.50 25.38
C GLY A 213 4.75 -22.42 26.34
N SER A 214 5.18 -21.85 27.46
CA SER A 214 5.32 -22.58 28.70
C SER A 214 3.95 -22.57 29.36
N GLY A 215 3.17 -23.63 29.16
CA GLY A 215 1.84 -23.71 29.73
C GLY A 215 1.12 -25.00 29.41
N GLU A 216 1.80 -26.15 29.51
CA GLU A 216 1.16 -27.39 29.94
C GLU A 216 2.25 -28.39 30.36
N ALA A 217 2.59 -28.34 31.64
CA ALA A 217 3.20 -29.48 32.30
C ALA A 217 2.06 -30.46 32.57
N ALA A 218 2.07 -31.58 31.84
CA ALA A 218 1.25 -32.73 32.16
C ALA A 218 1.58 -33.21 33.57
N ALA A 219 0.59 -33.12 34.45
CA ALA A 219 0.53 -33.79 35.74
C ALA A 219 -0.66 -34.77 35.69
N GLY A 220 -0.44 -36.01 36.13
CA GLY A 220 -1.45 -37.06 36.34
C GLY A 220 -1.69 -37.92 35.11
N HIS A 221 -1.61 -39.25 35.12
CA HIS A 221 -1.61 -40.26 36.20
C HIS A 221 -0.79 -41.47 35.77
#